data_AF-A0A7R9CUX7-F1
#
_entry.id   AF-A0A7R9CUX7-F1
#
_cell.length_a   1.000
_cell.length_b   1.000
_cell.length_c   1.000
_cell.angle_alpha   90.00
_cell.angle_beta   90.00
_cell.angle_gamma   90.00
#
_symmetry.space_group_name_H-M   'P 1'
#
loop_
_entity.id
_entity.type
_entity.pdbx_description
1 polymer ?
#
loop_
_entity_poly.entity_id
_entity_poly.type
_entity_poly.pdbx_seq_one_letter_code
_entity_poly.pdbx_strand_id
1 'polypeptide(L)'
;MFNKTESTKGSFLEQTKAAREERAQEKKKEYATVIIQSHIRGWLVRKKIAQQILDEYDAIFTEGEIIAEPKPSLQVYQVVCKFLLIWKKSRDKDRFEKLCRYLVGTLESDSIKVSYIGVALNKEHALTWISHMKDILWKCCEYLNDLRPESAAEMRVVLLYLHTLVAFTSTNTWTVLKTKHMELLKPGLNQLCANIMGYLFTKGFYLTLKSLLQRGLSRSKIALKHVSLSALVTLAIRPLVSAGFTEKLMTMFVIHILSVPALVLHVQNLAPEQLFAMARITLVDLPCWGAQALPLRWHVSVPPATYVDPSKPRHIPANLYNPTAEDGEIECIQGFVNHNILTKSLELLNTEQNIRIVFNTLEGNYALCLVGNLVHLAYIQKDDSLKEVFFPTFTFVISRMLESCQNYVVSKQSNLTYWHPVLGWFAQNMDYGLHEAMPSVKVQLYMLWSGCVVNVILGILFIYTVEP
;
A
#
# COMPACT_ATOMS: atom_id res chain seq x y z
N MET A 1 86.50 33.84 26.91
CA MET A 1 85.54 33.57 25.81
C MET A 1 84.84 32.26 26.13
N PHE A 2 83.61 32.37 26.63
CA PHE A 2 82.72 31.24 26.96
C PHE A 2 82.29 30.54 25.65
N ASN A 3 82.31 29.20 25.59
CA ASN A 3 81.43 28.32 24.77
C ASN A 3 81.98 26.90 24.59
N LYS A 4 81.87 26.06 25.63
CA LYS A 4 81.97 24.58 25.46
C LYS A 4 81.08 23.76 26.40
N THR A 5 80.51 24.37 27.43
CA THR A 5 79.60 23.72 28.39
C THR A 5 78.12 23.72 27.96
N GLU A 6 77.72 24.52 26.96
CA GLU A 6 76.34 24.53 26.45
C GLU A 6 75.98 23.30 25.59
N SER A 7 76.95 22.74 24.86
CA SER A 7 76.74 21.60 23.95
C SER A 7 76.31 20.32 24.67
N THR A 8 76.89 20.01 25.82
CA THR A 8 76.59 18.78 26.58
C THR A 8 75.26 18.88 27.31
N LYS A 9 74.93 20.07 27.83
CA LYS A 9 73.64 20.34 28.47
C LYS A 9 72.50 20.34 27.46
N GLY A 10 72.71 20.91 26.26
CA GLY A 10 71.76 20.86 25.15
C GLY A 10 71.47 19.43 24.71
N SER A 11 72.52 18.63 24.47
CA SER A 11 72.39 17.21 24.12
C SER A 11 71.65 16.39 25.19
N PHE A 12 71.92 16.64 26.48
CA PHE A 12 71.25 15.96 27.59
C PHE A 12 69.75 16.34 27.68
N LEU A 13 69.43 17.62 27.48
CA LEU A 13 68.05 18.11 27.46
C LEU A 13 67.28 17.53 26.26
N GLU A 14 67.92 17.41 25.10
CA GLU A 14 67.33 16.83 23.90
C GLU A 14 67.09 15.32 24.04
N GLN A 15 68.04 14.57 24.59
CA GLN A 15 67.84 13.16 24.95
C GLN A 15 66.72 12.98 25.99
N THR A 16 66.66 13.86 26.99
CA THR A 16 65.59 13.84 28.00
C THR A 16 64.23 14.14 27.38
N LYS A 17 64.16 15.07 26.41
CA LYS A 17 62.94 15.40 25.68
C LYS A 17 62.51 14.24 24.77
N ALA A 18 63.44 13.66 24.00
CA ALA A 18 63.19 12.49 23.16
C ALA A 18 62.69 11.30 23.98
N ALA A 19 63.31 10.99 25.12
CA ALA A 19 62.86 9.93 26.02
C ALA A 19 61.46 10.20 26.63
N ARG A 20 61.10 11.47 26.86
CA ARG A 20 59.73 11.82 27.29
C ARG A 20 58.72 11.65 26.16
N GLU A 21 59.07 12.07 24.95
CA GLU A 21 58.23 11.90 23.77
C GLU A 21 58.03 10.43 23.41
N GLU A 22 59.07 9.61 23.52
CA GLU A 22 59.01 8.16 23.33
C GLU A 22 58.06 7.50 24.35
N ARG A 23 58.18 7.81 25.64
CA ARG A 23 57.24 7.34 26.67
C ARG A 23 55.80 7.82 26.42
N ALA A 24 55.64 9.04 25.94
CA ALA A 24 54.31 9.57 25.60
C ALA A 24 53.71 8.84 24.39
N GLN A 25 54.52 8.52 23.38
CA GLN A 25 54.11 7.72 22.22
C GLN A 25 53.78 6.29 22.61
N GLU A 26 54.56 5.66 23.50
CA GLU A 26 54.31 4.31 24.00
C GLU A 26 52.98 4.24 24.77
N LYS A 27 52.72 5.20 25.66
CA LYS A 27 51.42 5.33 26.34
C LYS A 27 50.25 5.49 25.37
N LYS A 28 50.44 6.27 24.28
CA LYS A 28 49.41 6.41 23.24
C LYS A 28 49.17 5.10 22.49
N LYS A 29 50.23 4.34 22.17
CA LYS A 29 50.13 3.02 21.53
C LYS A 29 49.43 2.01 22.42
N GLU A 30 49.79 1.97 23.70
CA GLU A 30 49.15 1.09 24.69
C GLU A 30 47.66 1.41 24.84
N TYR A 31 47.32 2.70 25.00
CA TYR A 31 45.94 3.15 25.07
C TYR A 31 45.14 2.78 23.81
N ALA A 32 45.70 3.02 22.61
CA ALA A 32 45.07 2.62 21.35
C ALA A 32 44.87 1.11 21.26
N THR A 33 45.84 0.32 21.74
CA THR A 33 45.74 -1.15 21.78
C THR A 33 44.61 -1.61 22.68
N VAL A 34 44.48 -1.04 23.88
CA VAL A 34 43.38 -1.35 24.81
C VAL A 34 42.03 -1.02 24.19
N ILE A 35 41.90 0.14 23.54
CA ILE A 35 40.67 0.54 22.83
C ILE A 35 40.34 -0.50 21.75
N ILE A 36 41.26 -0.79 20.84
CA ILE A 36 41.05 -1.75 19.75
C ILE A 36 40.64 -3.11 20.30
N GLN A 37 41.36 -3.62 21.30
CA GLN A 37 41.05 -4.91 21.93
C GLN A 37 39.66 -4.91 22.56
N SER A 38 39.27 -3.85 23.27
CA SER A 38 37.94 -3.74 23.88
C SER A 38 36.83 -3.75 22.83
N HIS A 39 37.01 -3.04 21.71
CA HIS A 39 36.04 -3.02 20.62
C HIS A 39 35.93 -4.38 19.93
N ILE A 40 37.04 -5.06 19.68
CA ILE A 40 37.06 -6.40 19.07
C ILE A 40 36.39 -7.43 20.00
N ARG A 41 36.73 -7.43 21.30
CA ARG A 41 36.09 -8.32 22.29
C ARG A 41 34.58 -8.08 22.35
N GLY A 42 34.16 -6.83 22.41
CA GLY A 42 32.73 -6.47 22.38
C GLY A 42 32.03 -6.89 21.10
N TRP A 43 32.69 -6.73 19.94
CA TRP A 43 32.15 -7.18 18.65
C TRP A 43 32.01 -8.70 18.57
N LEU A 44 33.01 -9.46 19.03
CA LEU A 44 32.97 -10.93 19.08
C LEU A 44 31.82 -11.43 19.96
N VAL A 45 31.64 -10.84 21.14
CA VAL A 45 30.53 -11.20 22.05
C VAL A 45 29.17 -10.89 21.40
N ARG A 46 28.99 -9.70 20.84
CA ARG A 46 27.74 -9.35 20.12
C ARG A 46 27.46 -10.28 18.95
N LYS A 47 28.50 -10.68 18.20
CA LYS A 47 28.38 -11.65 17.10
C LYS A 47 27.94 -13.02 17.63
N LYS A 48 28.54 -13.50 18.73
CA LYS A 48 28.17 -14.77 19.35
C LYS A 48 26.74 -14.77 19.87
N ILE A 49 26.32 -13.71 20.57
CA ILE A 49 24.94 -13.56 21.06
C ILE A 49 23.97 -13.51 19.89
N ALA A 50 24.28 -12.75 18.85
CA ALA A 50 23.43 -12.69 17.67
C ALA A 50 23.27 -14.06 17.01
N GLN A 51 24.35 -14.84 16.91
CA GLN A 51 24.29 -16.21 16.39
C GLN A 51 23.43 -17.12 17.27
N GLN A 52 23.61 -17.08 18.59
CA GLN A 52 22.79 -17.88 19.52
C GLN A 52 21.28 -17.57 19.40
N ILE A 53 20.92 -16.30 19.24
CA ILE A 53 19.52 -15.88 19.02
C ILE A 53 19.00 -16.42 17.69
N LEU A 54 19.81 -16.40 16.62
CA LEU A 54 19.42 -16.96 15.33
C LEU A 54 19.24 -18.48 15.41
N ASP A 55 20.15 -19.19 16.08
CA ASP A 55 20.07 -20.63 16.26
C ASP A 55 18.82 -21.02 17.08
N GLU A 56 18.52 -20.26 18.15
CA GLU A 56 17.30 -20.42 18.97
C GLU A 56 16.03 -20.20 18.12
N TYR A 57 16.06 -19.18 17.25
CA TYR A 57 14.96 -18.89 16.33
C TYR A 57 14.76 -20.00 15.29
N ASP A 58 15.84 -20.44 14.64
CA ASP A 58 15.78 -21.46 13.60
C ASP A 58 15.35 -22.83 14.16
N ALA A 59 15.69 -23.13 15.41
CA ALA A 59 15.19 -24.30 16.12
C ALA A 59 13.66 -24.26 16.36
N ILE A 60 13.07 -23.06 16.42
CA ILE A 60 11.60 -22.91 16.48
C ILE A 60 10.97 -23.20 15.12
N PHE A 61 11.53 -22.65 14.04
CA PHE A 61 10.97 -22.66 12.68
C PHE A 61 11.72 -23.63 11.73
N THR A 62 11.76 -24.91 12.09
CA THR A 62 12.47 -25.96 11.36
C THR A 62 11.92 -26.13 9.93
N GLU A 63 12.78 -26.47 8.97
CA GLU A 63 12.39 -26.57 7.55
C GLU A 63 11.60 -27.85 7.26
N GLY A 64 10.48 -27.70 6.54
CA GLY A 64 9.82 -28.82 5.85
C GLY A 64 8.57 -29.39 6.51
N GLU A 65 8.22 -29.01 7.74
CA GLU A 65 7.00 -29.52 8.38
C GLU A 65 5.84 -28.53 8.25
N ILE A 66 4.75 -29.01 7.64
CA ILE A 66 3.41 -28.53 8.01
C ILE A 66 3.34 -28.74 9.51
N ILE A 67 3.34 -27.65 10.28
CA ILE A 67 3.39 -27.74 11.73
C ILE A 67 2.10 -28.45 12.19
N ALA A 68 2.19 -29.76 12.42
CA ALA A 68 1.04 -30.59 12.79
C ALA A 68 0.43 -30.13 14.13
N GLU A 69 1.26 -29.56 15.00
CA GLU A 69 0.84 -28.84 16.20
C GLU A 69 1.68 -27.56 16.39
N PRO A 70 1.10 -26.36 16.23
CA PRO A 70 1.81 -25.10 16.44
C PRO A 70 2.36 -24.99 17.87
N LYS A 71 3.64 -24.61 17.98
CA LYS A 71 4.30 -24.35 19.27
C LYS A 71 3.53 -23.29 20.08
N PRO A 72 3.61 -23.30 21.42
CA PRO A 72 2.92 -22.31 22.24
C PRO A 72 3.32 -20.86 21.90
N SER A 73 2.34 -19.97 21.76
CA SER A 73 2.54 -18.60 21.29
C SER A 73 3.46 -17.77 22.19
N LEU A 74 3.42 -18.01 23.50
CA LEU A 74 4.28 -17.32 24.46
C LEU A 74 5.76 -17.65 24.27
N GLN A 75 6.10 -18.92 23.99
CA GLN A 75 7.47 -19.34 23.74
C GLN A 75 8.00 -18.68 22.46
N VAL A 76 7.20 -18.72 21.39
CA VAL A 76 7.56 -18.09 20.12
C VAL A 76 7.72 -16.58 20.29
N TYR A 77 6.80 -15.91 20.98
CA TYR A 77 6.89 -14.49 21.28
C TYR A 77 8.22 -14.10 21.94
N GLN A 78 8.65 -14.83 22.96
CA GLN A 78 9.91 -14.54 23.68
C GLN A 78 11.14 -14.62 22.76
N VAL A 79 11.20 -15.62 21.89
CA VAL A 79 12.31 -15.77 20.94
C VAL A 79 12.26 -14.72 19.85
N VAL A 80 11.07 -14.41 19.33
CA VAL A 80 10.90 -13.36 18.31
C VAL A 80 11.27 -11.98 18.86
N CYS A 81 10.96 -11.69 20.13
CA CYS A 81 11.42 -10.46 20.78
C CYS A 81 12.95 -10.32 20.72
N LYS A 82 13.72 -11.38 21.04
CA LYS A 82 15.19 -11.36 20.94
C LYS A 82 15.64 -11.21 19.49
N PHE A 83 15.01 -11.92 18.57
CA PHE A 83 15.31 -11.88 17.15
C PHE A 83 15.14 -10.47 16.56
N LEU A 84 14.07 -9.76 16.92
CA LEU A 84 13.82 -8.39 16.45
C LEU A 84 14.89 -7.39 16.94
N LEU A 85 15.54 -7.63 18.09
CA LEU A 85 16.65 -6.79 18.57
C LEU A 85 17.91 -6.86 17.69
N ILE A 86 18.13 -7.98 16.99
CA ILE A 86 19.29 -8.20 16.12
C ILE A 86 18.93 -8.21 14.63
N TRP A 87 17.73 -7.76 14.31
CA TRP A 87 17.12 -7.82 12.99
C TRP A 87 17.97 -7.16 11.90
N LYS A 88 18.04 -7.81 10.73
CA LYS A 88 18.66 -7.29 9.51
C LYS A 88 17.83 -7.66 8.29
N LYS A 89 17.24 -6.65 7.63
CA LYS A 89 16.36 -6.81 6.45
C LYS A 89 16.93 -7.72 5.35
N SER A 90 18.22 -7.58 5.02
CA SER A 90 18.86 -8.38 3.96
C SER A 90 19.13 -9.84 4.34
N ARG A 91 19.36 -10.12 5.63
CA ARG A 91 19.67 -11.47 6.14
C ARG A 91 18.41 -12.26 6.46
N ASP A 92 17.39 -11.59 6.95
CA ASP A 92 16.30 -12.20 7.70
C ASP A 92 14.99 -12.36 6.92
N LYS A 93 15.01 -12.14 5.61
CA LYS A 93 13.82 -12.22 4.75
C LYS A 93 13.09 -13.56 4.90
N ASP A 94 13.79 -14.68 4.72
CA ASP A 94 13.17 -16.01 4.77
C ASP A 94 12.67 -16.37 6.18
N ARG A 95 13.41 -15.97 7.22
CA ARG A 95 12.98 -16.13 8.62
C ARG A 95 11.69 -15.37 8.87
N PHE A 96 11.60 -14.14 8.40
CA PHE A 96 10.40 -13.33 8.55
C PHE A 96 9.19 -13.90 7.83
N GLU A 97 9.37 -14.48 6.65
CA GLU A 97 8.30 -15.21 5.96
C GLU A 97 7.81 -16.43 6.78
N LYS A 98 8.72 -17.15 7.46
CA LYS A 98 8.35 -18.25 8.38
C LYS A 98 7.56 -17.71 9.59
N LEU A 99 7.97 -16.57 10.16
CA LEU A 99 7.24 -15.90 11.23
C LEU A 99 5.82 -15.51 10.80
N CYS A 100 5.66 -14.81 9.68
CA CYS A 100 4.36 -14.38 9.19
C CYS A 100 3.41 -15.57 8.95
N ARG A 101 3.93 -16.67 8.39
CA ARG A 101 3.15 -17.91 8.21
C ARG A 101 2.68 -18.48 9.54
N TYR A 102 3.55 -18.57 10.53
CA TYR A 102 3.19 -19.01 11.87
C TYR A 102 2.14 -18.09 12.52
N LEU A 103 2.36 -16.77 12.47
CA LEU A 103 1.47 -15.79 13.08
C LEU A 103 0.04 -15.94 12.57
N VAL A 104 -0.12 -15.96 11.24
CA VAL A 104 -1.43 -16.13 10.60
C VAL A 104 -2.03 -17.49 10.91
N GLY A 105 -1.25 -18.58 10.79
CA GLY A 105 -1.74 -19.94 11.04
C GLY A 105 -2.26 -20.15 12.47
N THR A 106 -1.65 -19.49 13.46
CA THR A 106 -2.13 -19.60 14.85
C THR A 106 -3.49 -18.93 15.11
N LEU A 107 -3.96 -18.04 14.22
CA LEU A 107 -5.26 -17.37 14.39
C LEU A 107 -6.45 -18.29 14.14
N GLU A 108 -6.22 -19.40 13.41
CA GLU A 108 -7.23 -20.42 13.14
C GLU A 108 -7.55 -21.26 14.38
N SER A 109 -6.61 -21.35 15.33
CA SER A 109 -6.76 -22.08 16.58
C SER A 109 -7.72 -21.37 17.55
N ASP A 110 -8.57 -22.14 18.22
CA ASP A 110 -9.45 -21.71 19.32
C ASP A 110 -8.73 -21.65 20.67
N SER A 111 -7.64 -22.41 20.84
CA SER A 111 -6.81 -22.41 22.05
C SER A 111 -6.03 -21.11 22.24
N ILE A 112 -6.23 -20.46 23.40
CA ILE A 112 -5.48 -19.26 23.83
C ILE A 112 -3.97 -19.51 23.91
N LYS A 113 -3.55 -20.74 24.26
CA LYS A 113 -2.12 -21.08 24.39
C LYS A 113 -1.40 -21.12 23.04
N VAL A 114 -2.14 -21.46 21.98
CA VAL A 114 -1.63 -21.60 20.62
C VAL A 114 -1.81 -20.31 19.84
N SER A 115 -2.97 -19.66 19.96
CA SER A 115 -3.26 -18.42 19.26
C SER A 115 -2.29 -17.32 19.67
N TYR A 116 -1.72 -16.61 18.69
CA TYR A 116 -0.82 -15.50 18.98
C TYR A 116 -1.49 -14.35 19.74
N ILE A 117 -2.82 -14.23 19.59
CA ILE A 117 -3.63 -13.27 20.35
C ILE A 117 -3.63 -13.59 21.85
N GLY A 118 -3.42 -14.85 22.24
CA GLY A 118 -3.34 -15.24 23.64
C GLY A 118 -2.21 -14.55 24.40
N VAL A 119 -1.12 -14.16 23.72
CA VAL A 119 -0.04 -13.36 24.32
C VAL A 119 -0.53 -11.95 24.67
N ALA A 120 -1.38 -11.35 23.83
CA ALA A 120 -1.98 -10.04 24.09
C ALA A 120 -2.94 -10.04 25.29
N LEU A 121 -3.53 -11.20 25.60
CA LEU A 121 -4.42 -11.39 26.75
C LEU A 121 -3.67 -11.58 28.08
N ASN A 122 -2.36 -11.84 28.02
CA ASN A 122 -1.54 -11.93 29.22
C ASN A 122 -1.18 -10.51 29.72
N LYS A 123 -1.59 -10.19 30.95
CA LYS A 123 -1.37 -8.88 31.58
C LYS A 123 0.10 -8.46 31.64
N GLU A 124 1.03 -9.41 31.78
CA GLU A 124 2.47 -9.13 31.85
C GLU A 124 3.06 -8.73 30.48
N HIS A 125 2.46 -9.21 29.39
CA HIS A 125 3.01 -9.07 28.03
C HIS A 125 2.17 -8.20 27.11
N ALA A 126 0.93 -7.83 27.49
CA ALA A 126 0.01 -7.10 26.63
C ALA A 126 0.63 -5.83 26.00
N LEU A 127 1.29 -4.97 26.80
CA LEU A 127 1.88 -3.72 26.30
C LEU A 127 3.10 -3.96 25.40
N THR A 128 3.98 -4.88 25.78
CA THR A 128 5.18 -5.21 24.99
C THR A 128 4.80 -5.92 23.69
N TRP A 129 3.73 -6.73 23.72
CA TRP A 129 3.15 -7.38 22.54
C TRP A 129 2.59 -6.36 21.56
N ILE A 130 1.94 -5.28 22.00
CA ILE A 130 1.47 -4.22 21.09
C ILE A 130 2.65 -3.57 20.36
N SER A 131 3.74 -3.25 21.05
CA SER A 131 4.95 -2.68 20.44
C SER A 131 5.58 -3.67 19.45
N HIS A 132 5.67 -4.94 19.84
CA HIS A 132 6.17 -6.03 19.01
C HIS A 132 5.35 -6.22 17.72
N MET A 133 4.02 -6.23 17.82
CA MET A 133 3.15 -6.36 16.65
C MET A 133 3.24 -5.15 15.73
N LYS A 134 3.35 -3.95 16.29
CA LYS A 134 3.61 -2.73 15.50
C LYS A 134 4.90 -2.85 14.67
N ASP A 135 5.97 -3.38 15.26
CA ASP A 135 7.25 -3.58 14.55
C ASP A 135 7.14 -4.64 13.43
N ILE A 136 6.50 -5.79 13.72
CA ILE A 136 6.30 -6.85 12.72
C ILE A 136 5.44 -6.37 11.56
N LEU A 137 4.31 -5.71 11.83
CA LEU A 137 3.41 -5.24 10.77
C LEU A 137 4.05 -4.10 9.96
N TRP A 138 4.88 -3.27 10.59
CA TRP A 138 5.67 -2.29 9.84
C TRP A 138 6.72 -2.96 8.94
N LYS A 139 7.42 -4.01 9.42
CA LYS A 139 8.33 -4.79 8.58
C LYS A 139 7.62 -5.43 7.38
N CYS A 140 6.38 -5.87 7.53
CA CYS A 140 5.55 -6.30 6.39
C CYS A 140 5.44 -5.18 5.35
N CYS A 141 5.16 -3.95 5.78
CA CYS A 141 5.09 -2.78 4.90
C CYS A 141 6.45 -2.47 4.23
N GLU A 142 7.55 -2.54 4.99
CA GLU A 142 8.90 -2.33 4.47
C GLU A 142 9.28 -3.35 3.38
N TYR A 143 8.87 -4.60 3.50
CA TYR A 143 9.07 -5.59 2.45
C TYR A 143 8.11 -5.40 1.27
N LEU A 144 6.84 -5.07 1.52
CA LEU A 144 5.88 -4.79 0.44
C LEU A 144 6.35 -3.65 -0.49
N ASN A 145 7.12 -2.68 0.03
CA ASN A 145 7.73 -1.64 -0.78
C ASN A 145 8.79 -2.14 -1.76
N ASP A 146 9.50 -3.23 -1.44
CA ASP A 146 10.57 -3.77 -2.28
C ASP A 146 10.05 -4.84 -3.26
N LEU A 147 8.93 -5.49 -2.93
CA LEU A 147 8.38 -6.60 -3.70
C LEU A 147 7.67 -6.14 -4.98
N ARG A 148 7.83 -6.96 -6.02
CA ARG A 148 7.25 -6.79 -7.35
C ARG A 148 6.12 -7.80 -7.57
N PRO A 149 4.86 -7.36 -7.69
CA PRO A 149 3.72 -8.26 -7.87
C PRO A 149 3.74 -9.01 -9.22
N GLU A 150 4.63 -8.63 -10.14
CA GLU A 150 4.83 -9.29 -11.44
C GLU A 150 5.40 -10.70 -11.32
N SER A 151 6.28 -10.91 -10.34
CA SER A 151 6.95 -12.18 -10.13
C SER A 151 6.04 -13.10 -9.34
N ALA A 152 5.72 -14.27 -9.88
CA ALA A 152 4.85 -15.24 -9.21
C ALA A 152 5.41 -15.68 -7.84
N ALA A 153 6.75 -15.72 -7.70
CA ALA A 153 7.41 -16.03 -6.44
C ALA A 153 7.20 -14.90 -5.41
N GLU A 154 7.45 -13.65 -5.81
CA GLU A 154 7.27 -12.49 -4.92
C GLU A 154 5.80 -12.22 -4.62
N MET A 155 4.89 -12.52 -5.55
CA MET A 155 3.45 -12.37 -5.35
C MET A 155 2.93 -13.25 -4.21
N ARG A 156 3.49 -14.46 -4.02
CA ARG A 156 3.15 -15.31 -2.86
C ARG A 156 3.53 -14.63 -1.55
N VAL A 157 4.68 -13.95 -1.53
CA VAL A 157 5.16 -13.19 -0.36
C VAL A 157 4.32 -11.93 -0.15
N VAL A 158 3.94 -11.22 -1.22
CA VAL A 158 2.99 -10.09 -1.16
C VAL A 158 1.68 -10.53 -0.50
N LEU A 159 1.10 -11.65 -0.94
CA LEU A 159 -0.13 -12.19 -0.37
C LEU A 159 0.04 -12.55 1.10
N LEU A 160 1.16 -13.17 1.49
CA LEU A 160 1.45 -13.49 2.89
C LEU A 160 1.49 -12.23 3.77
N TYR A 161 2.18 -11.18 3.34
CA TYR A 161 2.28 -9.94 4.10
C TYR A 161 0.97 -9.15 4.13
N LEU A 162 0.23 -9.10 3.02
CA LEU A 162 -1.11 -8.51 3.01
C LEU A 162 -2.06 -9.29 3.93
N HIS A 163 -2.03 -10.62 3.90
CA HIS A 163 -2.82 -11.45 4.81
C HIS A 163 -2.44 -11.21 6.27
N THR A 164 -1.15 -11.13 6.59
CA THR A 164 -0.68 -10.81 7.95
C THR A 164 -1.20 -9.45 8.41
N LEU A 165 -1.13 -8.42 7.55
CA LEU A 165 -1.68 -7.10 7.84
C LEU A 165 -3.20 -7.15 8.05
N VAL A 166 -3.94 -7.82 7.17
CA VAL A 166 -5.40 -7.97 7.28
C VAL A 166 -5.77 -8.69 8.58
N ALA A 167 -5.06 -9.76 8.92
CA ALA A 167 -5.38 -10.61 10.05
C ALA A 167 -5.12 -9.94 11.40
N PHE A 168 -4.08 -9.10 11.54
CA PHE A 168 -3.78 -8.42 12.81
C PHE A 168 -4.29 -6.98 12.92
N THR A 169 -5.09 -6.52 11.94
CA THR A 169 -5.75 -5.21 11.96
C THR A 169 -7.28 -5.30 12.00
N SER A 170 -7.81 -6.51 12.23
CA SER A 170 -9.23 -6.79 12.45
C SER A 170 -9.36 -8.01 13.35
N THR A 171 -10.40 -8.03 14.18
CA THR A 171 -10.71 -9.18 15.05
C THR A 171 -11.50 -10.28 14.35
N ASN A 172 -11.95 -10.07 13.11
CA ASN A 172 -12.88 -10.96 12.42
C ASN A 172 -12.29 -12.35 12.13
N THR A 173 -10.97 -12.43 11.95
CA THR A 173 -10.28 -13.68 11.62
C THR A 173 -9.81 -14.45 12.85
N TRP A 174 -10.06 -13.96 14.07
CA TRP A 174 -9.52 -14.57 15.29
C TRP A 174 -10.49 -15.60 15.85
N THR A 175 -10.24 -16.89 15.59
CA THR A 175 -11.12 -17.98 16.03
C THR A 175 -11.36 -17.98 17.54
N VAL A 176 -10.33 -17.65 18.33
CA VAL A 176 -10.40 -17.54 19.80
C VAL A 176 -11.50 -16.58 20.30
N LEU A 177 -11.92 -15.59 19.49
CA LEU A 177 -12.97 -14.63 19.85
C LEU A 177 -14.37 -15.07 19.44
N LYS A 178 -14.53 -16.18 18.70
CA LYS A 178 -15.85 -16.71 18.32
C LYS A 178 -16.56 -17.40 19.49
N THR A 179 -15.85 -17.75 20.55
CA THR A 179 -16.41 -18.37 21.75
C THR A 179 -17.13 -17.32 22.61
N LYS A 180 -18.35 -17.62 23.08
CA LYS A 180 -19.24 -16.70 23.83
C LYS A 180 -18.56 -15.94 24.98
N HIS A 181 -17.66 -16.58 25.72
CA HIS A 181 -16.97 -15.94 26.84
C HIS A 181 -15.89 -14.92 26.42
N MET A 182 -15.29 -15.10 25.24
CA MET A 182 -14.21 -14.26 24.72
C MET A 182 -14.73 -13.11 23.85
N GLU A 183 -15.97 -13.21 23.37
CA GLU A 183 -16.62 -12.17 22.58
C GLU A 183 -16.71 -10.83 23.33
N LEU A 184 -16.83 -10.86 24.66
CA LEU A 184 -16.82 -9.68 25.53
C LEU A 184 -15.52 -8.85 25.41
N LEU A 185 -14.42 -9.47 24.98
CA LEU A 185 -13.13 -8.80 24.78
C LEU A 185 -12.99 -8.13 23.40
N LYS A 186 -13.90 -8.46 22.46
CA LYS A 186 -13.84 -7.99 21.07
C LYS A 186 -13.81 -6.45 20.96
N PRO A 187 -14.56 -5.65 21.73
CA PRO A 187 -14.46 -4.19 21.67
C PRO A 187 -13.08 -3.66 22.04
N GLY A 188 -12.47 -4.18 23.13
CA GLY A 188 -11.13 -3.78 23.55
C GLY A 188 -10.06 -4.17 22.54
N LEU A 189 -10.20 -5.34 21.91
CA LEU A 189 -9.29 -5.82 20.88
C LEU A 189 -9.46 -5.11 19.53
N ASN A 190 -10.67 -4.65 19.22
CA ASN A 190 -10.90 -3.74 18.09
C ASN A 190 -10.20 -2.40 18.30
N GLN A 191 -10.23 -1.85 19.53
CA GLN A 191 -9.47 -0.64 19.85
C GLN A 191 -7.95 -0.89 19.74
N LEU A 192 -7.47 -2.07 20.14
CA LEU A 192 -6.08 -2.46 19.92
C LEU A 192 -5.73 -2.46 18.42
N CYS A 193 -6.59 -3.03 17.57
CA CYS A 193 -6.41 -3.01 16.11
C CYS A 193 -6.37 -1.58 15.57
N ALA A 194 -7.26 -0.70 16.04
CA ALA A 194 -7.26 0.71 15.69
C ALA A 194 -5.95 1.42 16.10
N ASN A 195 -5.40 1.11 17.27
CA ASN A 195 -4.13 1.67 17.75
C ASN A 195 -2.93 1.20 16.93
N ILE A 196 -2.94 -0.06 16.48
CA ILE A 196 -1.93 -0.60 15.55
C ILE A 196 -2.06 0.10 14.20
N MET A 197 -3.28 0.20 13.65
CA MET A 197 -3.54 0.88 12.39
C MET A 197 -3.14 2.36 12.40
N GLY A 198 -3.42 3.07 13.50
CA GLY A 198 -2.98 4.44 13.69
C GLY A 198 -1.45 4.57 13.69
N TYR A 199 -0.72 3.62 14.28
CA TYR A 199 0.75 3.58 14.22
C TYR A 199 1.27 3.32 12.80
N LEU A 200 0.67 2.38 12.06
CA LEU A 200 1.06 2.13 10.67
C LEU A 200 0.83 3.37 9.82
N PHE A 201 -0.31 4.04 10.00
CA PHE A 201 -0.62 5.28 9.31
C PHE A 201 0.43 6.36 9.54
N THR A 202 0.85 6.61 10.78
CA THR A 202 1.90 7.62 11.07
C THR A 202 3.27 7.27 10.49
N LYS A 203 3.53 5.99 10.22
CA LYS A 203 4.75 5.51 9.55
C LYS A 203 4.71 5.60 8.02
N GLY A 204 3.56 5.93 7.42
CA GLY A 204 3.41 6.03 5.96
C GLY A 204 2.76 4.82 5.31
N PHE A 205 1.81 4.17 5.99
CA PHE A 205 1.09 3.01 5.47
C PHE A 205 0.47 3.23 4.09
N TYR A 206 -0.23 4.35 3.86
CA TYR A 206 -0.83 4.64 2.55
C TYR A 206 0.19 4.85 1.44
N LEU A 207 1.39 5.35 1.74
CA LEU A 207 2.47 5.41 0.76
C LEU A 207 2.91 4.01 0.33
N THR A 208 2.96 3.07 1.27
CA THR A 208 3.26 1.67 0.98
C THR A 208 2.18 1.04 0.10
N LEU A 209 0.89 1.22 0.45
CA LEU A 209 -0.22 0.71 -0.35
C LEU A 209 -0.24 1.34 -1.75
N LYS A 210 -0.05 2.66 -1.85
CA LYS A 210 0.07 3.39 -3.13
C LYS A 210 1.16 2.77 -3.99
N SER A 211 2.34 2.57 -3.42
CA SER A 211 3.51 2.06 -4.15
C SER A 211 3.23 0.66 -4.73
N LEU A 212 2.61 -0.22 -3.95
CA LEU A 212 2.25 -1.56 -4.40
C LEU A 212 1.12 -1.54 -5.44
N LEU A 213 0.09 -0.71 -5.23
CA LEU A 213 -1.01 -0.52 -6.17
C LEU A 213 -0.51 0.01 -7.52
N GLN A 214 0.37 1.00 -7.53
CA GLN A 214 0.96 1.53 -8.76
C GLN A 214 1.79 0.47 -9.50
N ARG A 215 2.65 -0.29 -8.81
CA ARG A 215 3.38 -1.42 -9.44
C ARG A 215 2.45 -2.49 -10.01
N GLY A 216 1.29 -2.67 -9.40
CA GLY A 216 0.33 -3.70 -9.75
C GLY A 216 -0.66 -3.34 -10.85
N LEU A 217 -1.11 -2.08 -10.88
CA LEU A 217 -2.20 -1.59 -11.72
C LEU A 217 -1.75 -0.64 -12.85
N SER A 218 -0.66 0.11 -12.66
CA SER A 218 -0.19 1.08 -13.65
C SER A 218 0.60 0.43 -14.77
N ARG A 219 0.02 -0.58 -15.43
CA ARG A 219 0.65 -1.40 -16.46
C ARG A 219 -0.37 -1.94 -17.46
N SER A 220 0.09 -2.28 -18.65
CA SER A 220 -0.72 -2.89 -19.72
C SER A 220 -1.34 -4.23 -19.30
N LYS A 221 -0.60 -5.05 -18.54
CA LYS A 221 -1.07 -6.31 -17.95
C LYS A 221 -1.07 -6.23 -16.43
N ILE A 222 -2.27 -6.19 -15.86
CA ILE A 222 -2.48 -6.11 -14.41
C ILE A 222 -1.87 -7.31 -13.69
N ALA A 223 -1.08 -7.04 -12.65
CA ALA A 223 -0.45 -8.07 -11.83
C ALA A 223 -1.24 -8.40 -10.56
N LEU A 224 -1.91 -7.40 -9.97
CA LEU A 224 -2.74 -7.60 -8.78
C LEU A 224 -4.08 -8.26 -9.18
N LYS A 225 -4.30 -9.47 -8.69
CA LYS A 225 -5.53 -10.23 -8.89
C LYS A 225 -6.51 -10.01 -7.74
N HIS A 226 -7.69 -10.62 -7.83
CA HIS A 226 -8.80 -10.53 -6.87
C HIS A 226 -8.35 -10.46 -5.40
N VAL A 227 -7.70 -11.51 -4.90
CA VAL A 227 -7.32 -11.63 -3.47
C VAL A 227 -6.42 -10.48 -3.02
N SER A 228 -5.39 -10.14 -3.80
CA SER A 228 -4.46 -9.07 -3.44
C SER A 228 -5.07 -7.68 -3.50
N LEU A 229 -5.89 -7.41 -4.52
CA LEU A 229 -6.52 -6.12 -4.70
C LEU A 229 -7.61 -5.91 -3.64
N SER A 230 -8.34 -6.97 -3.29
CA SER A 230 -9.28 -7.00 -2.18
C SER A 230 -8.63 -6.67 -0.85
N ALA A 231 -7.52 -7.33 -0.53
CA ALA A 231 -6.77 -7.06 0.69
C ALA A 231 -6.27 -5.60 0.73
N LEU A 232 -5.76 -5.08 -0.40
CA LEU A 232 -5.29 -3.69 -0.50
C LEU A 232 -6.40 -2.66 -0.26
N VAL A 233 -7.56 -2.83 -0.89
CA VAL A 233 -8.71 -1.94 -0.72
C VAL A 233 -9.24 -2.02 0.71
N THR A 234 -9.36 -3.24 1.25
CA THR A 234 -9.80 -3.47 2.63
C THR A 234 -8.87 -2.77 3.62
N LEU A 235 -7.55 -2.92 3.45
CA LEU A 235 -6.55 -2.25 4.28
C LEU A 235 -6.56 -0.72 4.11
N ALA A 236 -6.89 -0.21 2.94
CA ALA A 236 -6.98 1.23 2.68
C ALA A 236 -8.23 1.87 3.31
N ILE A 237 -9.35 1.14 3.40
CA ILE A 237 -10.61 1.65 3.96
C ILE A 237 -10.61 1.59 5.50
N ARG A 238 -10.02 0.55 6.09
CA ARG A 238 -10.05 0.32 7.55
C ARG A 238 -9.63 1.52 8.41
N PRO A 239 -8.52 2.24 8.13
CA PRO A 239 -8.14 3.41 8.92
C PRO A 239 -9.21 4.50 8.90
N LEU A 240 -9.86 4.71 7.75
CA LEU A 240 -10.95 5.68 7.61
C LEU A 240 -12.10 5.33 8.54
N VAL A 241 -12.57 4.07 8.49
CA VAL A 241 -13.69 3.61 9.32
C VAL A 241 -13.35 3.70 10.80
N SER A 242 -12.16 3.22 11.19
CA SER A 242 -11.74 3.19 12.61
C SER A 242 -11.61 4.58 13.24
N ALA A 243 -11.32 5.60 12.43
CA ALA A 243 -11.16 6.98 12.89
C ALA A 243 -12.37 7.87 12.59
N GLY A 244 -13.48 7.31 12.08
CA GLY A 244 -14.68 8.08 11.76
C GLY A 244 -14.49 9.07 10.60
N PHE A 245 -13.66 8.73 9.61
CA PHE A 245 -13.43 9.51 8.39
C PHE A 245 -12.95 10.94 8.64
N THR A 246 -11.98 11.14 9.55
CA THR A 246 -11.38 12.46 9.76
C THR A 246 -10.85 13.08 8.46
N GLU A 247 -10.94 14.40 8.34
CA GLU A 247 -10.51 15.14 7.14
C GLU A 247 -9.08 14.78 6.73
N LYS A 248 -8.14 14.72 7.69
CA LYS A 248 -6.75 14.32 7.43
C LYS A 248 -6.64 12.94 6.78
N LEU A 249 -7.36 11.95 7.30
CA LEU A 249 -7.31 10.59 6.77
C LEU A 249 -7.98 10.49 5.41
N MET A 250 -9.08 11.22 5.20
CA MET A 250 -9.74 11.33 3.91
C MET A 250 -8.85 11.98 2.85
N THR A 251 -8.17 13.09 3.18
CA THR A 251 -7.21 13.75 2.30
C THR A 251 -6.08 12.80 1.91
N MET A 252 -5.49 12.09 2.88
CA MET A 252 -4.43 11.13 2.60
C MET A 252 -4.92 9.95 1.77
N PHE A 253 -6.15 9.49 1.96
CA PHE A 253 -6.76 8.42 1.16
C PHE A 253 -7.02 8.88 -0.28
N VAL A 254 -7.58 10.08 -0.47
CA VAL A 254 -7.82 10.67 -1.79
C VAL A 254 -6.51 10.85 -2.56
N ILE A 255 -5.48 11.38 -1.89
CA ILE A 255 -4.17 11.65 -2.51
C ILE A 255 -3.37 10.37 -2.80
N HIS A 256 -3.44 9.35 -1.96
CA HIS A 256 -2.56 8.18 -2.09
C HIS A 256 -3.23 6.93 -2.63
N ILE A 257 -4.53 6.75 -2.42
CA ILE A 257 -5.27 5.55 -2.79
C ILE A 257 -6.22 5.85 -3.95
N LEU A 258 -7.14 6.81 -3.79
CA LEU A 258 -8.16 7.09 -4.81
C LEU A 258 -7.60 7.77 -6.06
N SER A 259 -6.38 8.29 -6.02
CA SER A 259 -5.66 8.82 -7.18
C SER A 259 -4.88 7.75 -7.96
N VAL A 260 -4.84 6.50 -7.48
CA VAL A 260 -4.17 5.41 -8.21
C VAL A 260 -4.89 5.18 -9.54
N PRO A 261 -4.17 5.10 -10.68
CA PRO A 261 -4.77 4.97 -11.99
C PRO A 261 -5.74 3.79 -12.07
N ALA A 262 -6.97 4.06 -12.52
CA ALA A 262 -7.99 3.06 -12.78
C ALA A 262 -8.33 2.09 -11.63
N LEU A 263 -8.06 2.49 -10.38
CA LEU A 263 -8.33 1.66 -9.21
C LEU A 263 -9.77 1.14 -9.18
N VAL A 264 -10.75 2.04 -9.29
CA VAL A 264 -12.18 1.68 -9.16
C VAL A 264 -12.61 0.75 -10.29
N LEU A 265 -12.12 1.01 -11.50
CA LEU A 265 -12.33 0.14 -12.66
C LEU A 265 -11.80 -1.27 -12.42
N HIS A 266 -10.55 -1.37 -11.96
CA HIS A 266 -9.93 -2.67 -11.71
C HIS A 266 -10.60 -3.41 -10.57
N VAL A 267 -11.06 -2.71 -9.53
CA VAL A 267 -11.83 -3.26 -8.42
C VAL A 267 -13.20 -3.78 -8.89
N GLN A 268 -13.91 -3.07 -9.77
CA GLN A 268 -15.19 -3.52 -10.31
C GLN A 268 -15.02 -4.75 -11.21
N ASN A 269 -13.98 -4.78 -12.04
CA ASN A 269 -13.70 -5.89 -12.95
C ASN A 269 -13.31 -7.20 -12.23
N LEU A 270 -13.21 -7.17 -10.89
CA LEU A 270 -13.05 -8.37 -10.08
C LEU A 270 -14.34 -9.18 -9.93
N ALA A 271 -15.52 -8.60 -10.21
CA ALA A 271 -16.80 -9.30 -10.13
C ALA A 271 -17.08 -10.13 -11.40
N PRO A 272 -17.33 -11.46 -11.29
CA PRO A 272 -17.49 -12.35 -12.45
C PRO A 272 -18.70 -12.01 -13.34
N GLU A 273 -19.72 -11.31 -12.84
CA GLU A 273 -20.92 -10.97 -13.61
C GLU A 273 -20.76 -9.76 -14.55
N GLN A 274 -19.73 -8.93 -14.37
CA GLN A 274 -19.66 -7.59 -15.01
C GLN A 274 -18.79 -7.54 -16.28
N LEU A 275 -18.07 -8.62 -16.61
CA LEU A 275 -17.27 -8.74 -17.85
C LEU A 275 -18.13 -8.51 -19.13
N PHE A 276 -19.42 -8.86 -19.06
CA PHE A 276 -20.38 -8.67 -20.16
C PHE A 276 -20.89 -7.22 -20.29
N ALA A 277 -20.90 -6.42 -19.21
CA ALA A 277 -21.38 -5.04 -19.23
C ALA A 277 -20.33 -4.06 -19.81
N MET A 278 -19.04 -4.26 -19.50
CA MET A 278 -17.97 -3.46 -20.10
C MET A 278 -17.82 -3.67 -21.61
N ALA A 279 -18.01 -4.90 -22.10
CA ALA A 279 -18.00 -5.19 -23.53
C ALA A 279 -19.13 -4.50 -24.30
N ARG A 280 -20.23 -4.13 -23.62
CA ARG A 280 -21.30 -3.30 -24.21
C ARG A 280 -20.89 -1.83 -24.32
N ILE A 281 -20.20 -1.25 -23.34
CA ILE A 281 -19.75 0.15 -23.40
C ILE A 281 -18.74 0.36 -24.54
N THR A 282 -17.85 -0.61 -24.80
CA THR A 282 -16.89 -0.52 -25.92
C THR A 282 -17.52 -0.71 -27.31
N LEU A 283 -18.70 -1.33 -27.41
CA LEU A 283 -19.35 -1.66 -28.69
C LEU A 283 -20.61 -0.84 -29.01
N VAL A 284 -21.29 -0.27 -28.00
CA VAL A 284 -22.62 0.36 -28.17
C VAL A 284 -22.58 1.88 -27.96
N ASP A 285 -21.60 2.41 -27.22
CA ASP A 285 -21.56 3.84 -26.82
C ASP A 285 -20.42 4.65 -27.48
N LEU A 286 -19.96 4.27 -28.68
CA LEU A 286 -19.28 5.21 -29.56
C LEU A 286 -20.37 5.95 -30.35
N PRO A 287 -20.84 7.13 -29.90
CA PRO A 287 -21.76 7.88 -30.73
C PRO A 287 -21.00 8.28 -31.99
N CYS A 288 -21.52 7.87 -33.14
CA CYS A 288 -21.12 8.33 -34.45
C CYS A 288 -21.40 9.83 -34.57
N TRP A 289 -20.60 10.67 -33.93
CA TRP A 289 -20.53 12.10 -34.26
C TRP A 289 -19.66 12.22 -35.50
N GLY A 290 -20.29 11.85 -36.62
CA GLY A 290 -19.80 12.19 -37.94
C GLY A 290 -19.79 13.70 -38.08
N ALA A 291 -18.58 14.23 -38.27
CA ALA A 291 -18.28 15.36 -39.14
C ALA A 291 -19.21 16.59 -39.04
N GLN A 292 -18.95 17.49 -38.09
CA GLN A 292 -18.75 18.93 -38.36
C GLN A 292 -18.29 19.64 -37.07
N ALA A 293 -17.19 20.40 -37.20
CA ALA A 293 -16.57 21.29 -36.21
C ALA A 293 -15.74 20.67 -35.05
N LEU A 294 -14.49 20.29 -35.33
CA LEU A 294 -13.29 20.51 -34.49
C LEU A 294 -12.03 20.09 -35.28
N PRO A 295 -10.98 20.93 -35.41
CA PRO A 295 -9.86 20.67 -36.31
C PRO A 295 -8.74 19.89 -35.62
N LEU A 296 -8.92 18.60 -35.35
CA LEU A 296 -7.80 17.70 -35.02
C LEU A 296 -8.05 16.33 -35.67
N ARG A 297 -7.16 15.95 -36.58
CA ARG A 297 -7.27 14.77 -37.45
C ARG A 297 -6.78 13.54 -36.66
N TRP A 298 -7.70 12.64 -36.30
CA TRP A 298 -7.41 11.38 -35.61
C TRP A 298 -7.19 10.25 -36.64
N HIS A 299 -5.98 9.69 -36.71
CA HIS A 299 -5.74 8.41 -37.41
C HIS A 299 -5.54 7.32 -36.35
N VAL A 300 -6.46 6.35 -36.32
CA VAL A 300 -6.30 5.09 -35.59
C VAL A 300 -5.96 4.01 -36.61
N SER A 301 -4.76 3.43 -36.50
CA SER A 301 -4.38 2.23 -37.24
C SER A 301 -4.84 1.00 -36.46
N VAL A 302 -5.80 0.27 -37.01
CA VAL A 302 -6.27 -1.02 -36.49
C VAL A 302 -5.41 -2.13 -37.11
N PRO A 303 -4.75 -3.02 -36.32
CA PRO A 303 -4.13 -4.20 -36.89
C PRO A 303 -5.19 -5.30 -37.17
N PRO A 304 -5.04 -6.11 -38.23
CA PRO A 304 -6.04 -7.10 -38.62
C PRO A 304 -6.10 -8.26 -37.62
N ALA A 305 -7.33 -8.64 -37.24
CA ALA A 305 -7.63 -9.76 -36.35
C ALA A 305 -7.27 -11.11 -36.99
N THR A 306 -6.56 -11.96 -36.25
CA THR A 306 -6.39 -13.38 -36.59
C THR A 306 -7.60 -14.18 -36.07
N TYR A 307 -8.26 -14.88 -36.99
CA TYR A 307 -9.41 -15.74 -36.74
C TYR A 307 -8.96 -17.01 -35.99
N VAL A 308 -9.59 -17.33 -34.85
CA VAL A 308 -9.36 -18.59 -34.11
C VAL A 308 -10.61 -19.46 -34.21
N ASP A 309 -10.42 -20.68 -34.72
CA ASP A 309 -11.43 -21.70 -35.03
C ASP A 309 -12.20 -22.20 -33.78
N PRO A 310 -13.55 -22.13 -33.76
CA PRO A 310 -14.38 -22.54 -32.62
C PRO A 310 -14.48 -24.06 -32.37
N SER A 311 -13.88 -24.93 -33.18
CA SER A 311 -14.24 -26.36 -33.24
C SER A 311 -13.42 -27.34 -32.39
N LYS A 312 -12.57 -26.90 -31.44
CA LYS A 312 -11.76 -27.82 -30.60
C LYS A 312 -12.03 -27.69 -29.08
N PRO A 313 -12.58 -28.72 -28.41
CA PRO A 313 -12.67 -28.74 -26.96
C PRO A 313 -11.31 -29.09 -26.35
N ARG A 314 -10.77 -28.25 -25.46
CA ARG A 314 -9.63 -28.61 -24.60
C ARG A 314 -10.15 -29.10 -23.26
N HIS A 315 -9.92 -30.38 -22.97
CA HIS A 315 -10.03 -30.94 -21.62
C HIS A 315 -9.03 -30.23 -20.69
N ILE A 316 -9.53 -29.66 -19.60
CA ILE A 316 -8.74 -29.21 -18.45
C ILE A 316 -9.10 -30.16 -17.30
N PRO A 317 -8.13 -30.80 -16.63
CA PRO A 317 -8.44 -31.74 -15.55
C PRO A 317 -9.00 -31.00 -14.33
N ALA A 318 -10.13 -31.52 -13.83
CA ALA A 318 -10.77 -31.08 -12.60
C ALA A 318 -9.98 -31.59 -11.38
N ASN A 319 -9.43 -30.68 -10.60
CA ASN A 319 -9.32 -30.73 -9.13
C ASN A 319 -8.34 -29.66 -8.62
N LEU A 320 -8.89 -28.51 -8.21
CA LEU A 320 -8.32 -27.56 -7.23
C LEU A 320 -9.30 -26.39 -7.06
N TYR A 321 -10.53 -26.69 -6.65
CA TYR A 321 -11.45 -25.70 -6.12
C TYR A 321 -12.24 -26.35 -5.00
N ASN A 322 -11.80 -26.10 -3.76
CA ASN A 322 -12.58 -26.44 -2.58
C ASN A 322 -13.12 -25.10 -2.04
N PRO A 323 -14.41 -24.78 -2.28
CA PRO A 323 -15.01 -23.54 -1.83
C PRO A 323 -15.52 -23.74 -0.39
N THR A 324 -14.64 -23.51 0.59
CA THR A 324 -15.04 -23.32 1.99
C THR A 324 -14.28 -22.13 2.55
N ALA A 325 -14.70 -20.94 2.16
CA ALA A 325 -14.34 -19.67 2.79
C ALA A 325 -15.59 -18.78 2.73
N GLU A 326 -16.62 -19.19 3.45
CA GLU A 326 -17.82 -18.39 3.69
C GLU A 326 -17.48 -17.20 4.60
N ASP A 327 -18.01 -16.03 4.21
CA ASP A 327 -18.34 -14.87 5.04
C ASP A 327 -17.23 -13.99 5.63
N GLY A 328 -16.47 -13.31 4.76
CA GLY A 328 -15.61 -12.21 5.20
C GLY A 328 -15.00 -11.31 4.11
N GLU A 329 -15.00 -11.73 2.85
CA GLU A 329 -14.58 -10.86 1.74
C GLU A 329 -15.77 -10.00 1.31
N ILE A 330 -15.81 -8.76 1.81
CA ILE A 330 -16.60 -7.70 1.19
C ILE A 330 -16.24 -7.72 -0.30
N GLU A 331 -17.22 -7.91 -1.18
CA GLU A 331 -17.06 -7.58 -2.60
C GLU A 331 -16.49 -6.16 -2.63
N CYS A 332 -15.22 -6.02 -3.00
CA CYS A 332 -14.40 -4.84 -2.69
C CYS A 332 -15.06 -3.50 -3.08
N ILE A 333 -15.87 -3.54 -4.14
CA ILE A 333 -16.66 -2.42 -4.61
C ILE A 333 -17.77 -2.01 -3.63
N GLN A 334 -18.44 -2.99 -3.02
CA GLN A 334 -19.42 -2.78 -1.96
C GLN A 334 -18.79 -2.10 -0.74
N GLY A 335 -17.48 -2.29 -0.51
CA GLY A 335 -16.74 -1.54 0.49
C GLY A 335 -16.73 -0.03 0.23
N PHE A 336 -16.54 0.40 -1.03
CA PHE A 336 -16.63 1.83 -1.37
C PHE A 336 -18.06 2.37 -1.25
N VAL A 337 -19.04 1.57 -1.63
CA VAL A 337 -20.47 1.94 -1.57
C VAL A 337 -20.96 2.01 -0.13
N ASN A 338 -20.82 0.95 0.67
CA ASN A 338 -21.28 0.88 2.05
C ASN A 338 -20.70 1.97 2.95
N HIS A 339 -19.49 2.44 2.64
CA HIS A 339 -18.81 3.48 3.42
C HIS A 339 -18.99 4.89 2.85
N ASN A 340 -19.83 5.07 1.83
CA ASN A 340 -20.12 6.35 1.18
C ASN A 340 -18.85 7.10 0.76
N ILE A 341 -17.87 6.37 0.21
CA ILE A 341 -16.54 6.92 -0.10
C ILE A 341 -16.64 8.04 -1.13
N LEU A 342 -17.50 7.92 -2.14
CA LEU A 342 -17.76 8.98 -3.10
C LEU A 342 -18.23 10.26 -2.40
N THR A 343 -19.33 10.20 -1.65
CA THR A 343 -19.91 11.35 -0.95
C THR A 343 -18.89 12.03 -0.05
N LYS A 344 -18.16 11.26 0.77
CA LYS A 344 -17.13 11.80 1.67
C LYS A 344 -15.95 12.43 0.92
N SER A 345 -15.55 11.85 -0.22
CA SER A 345 -14.52 12.44 -1.07
C SER A 345 -14.99 13.74 -1.72
N LEU A 346 -16.25 13.80 -2.16
CA LEU A 346 -16.85 15.01 -2.74
C LEU A 346 -17.01 16.12 -1.70
N GLU A 347 -17.49 15.80 -0.49
CA GLU A 347 -17.59 16.74 0.64
C GLU A 347 -16.22 17.35 0.98
N LEU A 348 -15.18 16.50 1.08
CA LEU A 348 -13.81 16.96 1.31
C LEU A 348 -13.34 17.93 0.21
N LEU A 349 -13.62 17.58 -1.06
CA LEU A 349 -13.19 18.34 -2.22
C LEU A 349 -14.13 19.51 -2.54
N ASN A 350 -15.20 19.74 -1.80
CA ASN A 350 -16.15 20.82 -2.11
C ASN A 350 -15.62 22.22 -1.76
N THR A 351 -14.45 22.33 -1.13
CA THR A 351 -13.82 23.61 -0.81
C THR A 351 -12.65 23.90 -1.74
N GLU A 352 -12.51 25.15 -2.20
CA GLU A 352 -11.42 25.54 -3.11
C GLU A 352 -10.04 25.29 -2.50
N GLN A 353 -9.90 25.49 -1.19
CA GLN A 353 -8.67 25.22 -0.47
C GLN A 353 -8.28 23.73 -0.55
N ASN A 354 -9.22 22.82 -0.29
CA ASN A 354 -8.93 21.38 -0.31
C ASN A 354 -8.66 20.88 -1.72
N ILE A 355 -9.41 21.35 -2.72
CA ILE A 355 -9.11 21.08 -4.14
C ILE A 355 -7.68 21.50 -4.45
N ARG A 356 -7.28 22.73 -4.11
CA ARG A 356 -5.95 23.25 -4.40
C ARG A 356 -4.84 22.45 -3.71
N ILE A 357 -5.03 22.06 -2.44
CA ILE A 357 -4.07 21.23 -1.71
C ILE A 357 -3.92 19.86 -2.38
N VAL A 358 -5.03 19.19 -2.67
CA VAL A 358 -5.04 17.86 -3.29
C VAL A 358 -4.44 17.93 -4.69
N PHE A 359 -4.86 18.89 -5.51
CA PHE A 359 -4.38 19.07 -6.88
C PHE A 359 -2.88 19.37 -6.94
N ASN A 360 -2.39 20.29 -6.11
CA ASN A 360 -0.95 20.60 -6.06
C ASN A 360 -0.11 19.40 -5.60
N THR A 361 -0.68 18.49 -4.81
CA THR A 361 0.01 17.28 -4.35
C THR A 361 0.00 16.16 -5.40
N LEU A 362 -1.07 16.07 -6.18
CA LEU A 362 -1.24 15.04 -7.23
C LEU A 362 -0.59 15.42 -8.56
N GLU A 363 -0.39 16.72 -8.79
CA GLU A 363 -0.09 17.27 -10.11
C GLU A 363 -1.21 16.95 -11.13
N GLY A 364 -1.13 17.46 -12.36
CA GLY A 364 -2.24 17.31 -13.32
C GLY A 364 -2.51 15.85 -13.71
N ASN A 365 -1.45 15.04 -13.77
CA ASN A 365 -1.50 13.63 -14.18
C ASN A 365 -2.29 12.73 -13.21
N TYR A 366 -1.97 12.76 -11.91
CA TYR A 366 -2.69 11.94 -10.93
C TYR A 366 -4.00 12.60 -10.47
N ALA A 367 -4.16 13.91 -10.62
CA ALA A 367 -5.45 14.57 -10.46
C ALA A 367 -6.47 14.04 -11.49
N LEU A 368 -6.05 13.82 -12.74
CA LEU A 368 -6.90 13.21 -13.75
C LEU A 368 -7.28 11.75 -13.40
N CYS A 369 -6.37 10.99 -12.78
CA CYS A 369 -6.67 9.64 -12.28
C CYS A 369 -7.71 9.67 -11.15
N LEU A 370 -7.60 10.63 -10.23
CA LEU A 370 -8.60 10.85 -9.19
C LEU A 370 -9.98 11.17 -9.81
N VAL A 371 -10.02 12.06 -10.80
CA VAL A 371 -11.27 12.37 -11.54
C VAL A 371 -11.86 11.11 -12.16
N GLY A 372 -11.04 10.29 -12.85
CA GLY A 372 -11.51 9.02 -13.43
C GLY A 372 -12.12 8.09 -12.38
N ASN A 373 -11.49 7.92 -11.22
CA ASN A 373 -12.03 7.08 -10.15
C ASN A 373 -13.31 7.65 -9.51
N LEU A 374 -13.40 8.97 -9.32
CA LEU A 374 -14.62 9.62 -8.82
C LEU A 374 -15.79 9.46 -9.80
N VAL A 375 -15.55 9.68 -11.10
CA VAL A 375 -16.55 9.48 -12.16
C VAL A 375 -17.02 8.02 -12.19
N HIS A 376 -16.10 7.08 -12.03
CA HIS A 376 -16.47 5.66 -12.01
C HIS A 376 -17.29 5.31 -10.75
N LEU A 377 -16.92 5.80 -9.57
CA LEU A 377 -17.73 5.59 -8.36
C LEU A 377 -19.14 6.19 -8.52
N ALA A 378 -19.25 7.37 -9.12
CA ALA A 378 -20.52 7.99 -9.48
C ALA A 378 -21.36 7.11 -10.42
N TYR A 379 -20.74 6.52 -11.43
CA TYR A 379 -21.42 5.60 -12.34
C TYR A 379 -21.93 4.33 -11.63
N ILE A 380 -21.19 3.80 -10.66
CA ILE A 380 -21.57 2.61 -9.89
C ILE A 380 -22.71 2.91 -8.92
N GLN A 381 -22.64 4.03 -8.20
CA GLN A 381 -23.61 4.45 -7.19
C GLN A 381 -24.85 5.13 -7.79
N LYS A 382 -25.28 4.74 -8.99
CA LYS A 382 -26.38 5.29 -9.82
C LYS A 382 -27.79 5.29 -9.19
N ASP A 383 -27.90 5.35 -7.87
CA ASP A 383 -29.13 5.34 -7.10
C ASP A 383 -29.75 6.75 -7.00
N ASP A 384 -31.07 6.82 -7.03
CA ASP A 384 -31.86 8.06 -7.01
C ASP A 384 -31.65 8.87 -5.72
N SER A 385 -31.17 8.22 -4.65
CA SER A 385 -30.90 8.80 -3.33
C SER A 385 -29.76 9.83 -3.31
N LEU A 386 -28.93 9.90 -4.36
CA LEU A 386 -27.75 10.77 -4.40
C LEU A 386 -27.93 12.05 -5.22
N LYS A 387 -29.10 12.33 -5.80
CA LYS A 387 -29.33 13.50 -6.67
C LYS A 387 -28.83 14.84 -6.09
N GLU A 388 -29.01 15.04 -4.77
CA GLU A 388 -28.56 16.26 -4.06
C GLU A 388 -27.03 16.35 -3.90
N VAL A 389 -26.31 15.23 -3.91
CA VAL A 389 -24.84 15.18 -3.82
C VAL A 389 -24.21 15.38 -5.21
N PHE A 390 -24.89 14.95 -6.27
CA PHE A 390 -24.38 15.09 -7.64
C PHE A 390 -24.49 16.52 -8.19
N PHE A 391 -25.51 17.27 -7.78
CA PHE A 391 -25.63 18.68 -8.10
C PHE A 391 -25.96 19.49 -6.84
N PRO A 392 -25.16 20.52 -6.49
CA PRO A 392 -24.05 21.09 -7.27
C PRO A 392 -22.68 20.45 -7.00
N THR A 393 -22.53 19.62 -5.96
CA THR A 393 -21.22 19.24 -5.42
C THR A 393 -20.34 18.44 -6.39
N PHE A 394 -20.83 17.33 -6.95
CA PHE A 394 -20.05 16.55 -7.93
C PHE A 394 -19.66 17.40 -9.14
N THR A 395 -20.63 18.15 -9.70
CA THR A 395 -20.40 19.01 -10.86
C THR A 395 -19.31 20.06 -10.58
N PHE A 396 -19.36 20.70 -9.40
CA PHE A 396 -18.35 21.65 -8.95
C PHE A 396 -16.97 21.01 -8.87
N VAL A 397 -16.84 19.89 -8.14
CA VAL A 397 -15.56 19.21 -7.92
C VAL A 397 -14.93 18.78 -9.25
N ILE A 398 -15.70 18.12 -10.12
CA ILE A 398 -15.18 17.63 -11.42
C ILE A 398 -14.78 18.79 -12.32
N SER A 399 -15.61 19.83 -12.43
CA SER A 399 -15.32 21.01 -13.26
C SER A 399 -14.05 21.73 -12.80
N ARG A 400 -13.92 21.98 -11.49
CA ARG A 400 -12.75 22.67 -10.91
C ARG A 400 -11.46 21.86 -11.05
N MET A 401 -11.52 20.53 -10.88
CA MET A 401 -10.36 19.65 -11.09
C MET A 401 -9.92 19.63 -12.55
N LEU A 402 -10.87 19.55 -13.50
CA LEU A 402 -10.56 19.57 -14.94
C LEU A 402 -10.05 20.94 -15.41
N GLU A 403 -10.62 22.03 -14.91
CA GLU A 403 -10.12 23.39 -15.14
C GLU A 403 -8.68 23.55 -14.60
N SER A 404 -8.39 22.97 -13.44
CA SER A 404 -7.03 22.97 -12.90
C SER A 404 -6.06 22.18 -13.79
N CYS A 405 -6.48 21.04 -14.37
CA CYS A 405 -5.69 20.29 -15.35
C CYS A 405 -5.42 21.12 -16.62
N GLN A 406 -6.33 22.00 -17.04
CA GLN A 406 -6.17 22.84 -18.23
C GLN A 406 -4.97 23.79 -18.13
N ASN A 407 -4.58 24.20 -16.92
CA ASN A 407 -3.41 25.06 -16.69
C ASN A 407 -2.08 24.42 -17.14
N TYR A 408 -2.05 23.10 -17.34
CA TYR A 408 -0.89 22.37 -17.82
C TYR A 408 -0.95 22.04 -19.31
N VAL A 409 -2.09 22.29 -19.96
CA VAL A 409 -2.26 22.06 -21.40
C VAL A 409 -1.63 23.21 -22.17
N VAL A 410 -0.75 22.88 -23.10
CA VAL A 410 -0.05 23.86 -23.93
C VAL A 410 -0.50 23.75 -25.38
N SER A 411 -0.48 24.87 -26.11
CA SER A 411 -0.91 24.91 -27.51
C SER A 411 0.15 24.44 -28.50
N LYS A 412 1.43 24.44 -28.10
CA LYS A 412 2.58 24.11 -28.97
C LYS A 412 3.53 23.15 -28.31
N GLN A 413 4.07 22.24 -29.13
CA GLN A 413 5.18 21.38 -28.73
C GLN A 413 6.45 22.21 -28.50
N SER A 414 7.16 21.91 -27.42
CA SER A 414 8.48 22.41 -27.07
C SER A 414 9.32 21.29 -26.42
N ASN A 415 10.58 21.55 -26.13
CA ASN A 415 11.49 20.59 -25.48
C ASN A 415 11.08 20.24 -24.03
N LEU A 416 10.17 21.02 -23.42
CA LEU A 416 9.69 20.80 -22.06
C LEU A 416 8.25 20.26 -22.01
N THR A 417 7.68 19.88 -23.16
CA THR A 417 6.29 19.44 -23.26
C THR A 417 6.19 18.00 -23.73
N TYR A 418 5.25 17.27 -23.17
CA TYR A 418 5.07 15.84 -23.38
C TYR A 418 3.67 15.58 -23.94
N TRP A 419 3.51 14.51 -24.71
CA TRP A 419 2.19 14.12 -25.22
C TRP A 419 1.41 13.36 -24.15
N HIS A 420 0.26 13.90 -23.77
CA HIS A 420 -0.68 13.28 -22.84
C HIS A 420 -1.84 12.62 -23.62
N PRO A 421 -2.13 11.32 -23.43
CA PRO A 421 -3.16 10.61 -24.20
C PRO A 421 -4.57 11.22 -24.15
N VAL A 422 -4.94 11.83 -23.02
CA VAL A 422 -6.24 12.52 -22.83
C VAL A 422 -6.20 14.02 -23.17
N LEU A 423 -5.19 14.75 -22.68
CA LEU A 423 -5.17 16.22 -22.69
C LEU A 423 -4.36 16.85 -23.84
N GLY A 424 -3.67 16.05 -24.65
CA GLY A 424 -2.82 16.56 -25.74
C GLY A 424 -1.45 17.02 -25.24
N TRP A 425 -0.91 18.12 -25.77
CA TRP A 425 0.40 18.63 -25.34
C TRP A 425 0.34 19.15 -23.90
N PHE A 426 1.25 18.65 -23.06
CA PHE A 426 1.19 18.83 -21.61
C PHE A 426 2.54 19.27 -21.05
N ALA A 427 2.53 20.18 -20.07
CA ALA A 427 3.73 20.77 -19.48
C ALA A 427 4.45 19.87 -18.46
N GLN A 428 3.90 18.69 -18.13
CA GLN A 428 4.50 17.76 -17.18
C GLN A 428 4.83 16.43 -17.85
N ASN A 429 5.92 15.82 -17.38
CA ASN A 429 6.30 14.48 -17.81
C ASN A 429 5.36 13.44 -17.18
N MET A 430 5.09 12.36 -17.92
CA MET A 430 4.30 11.24 -17.46
C MET A 430 5.23 10.04 -17.25
N ASP A 431 5.14 9.40 -16.09
CA ASP A 431 5.89 8.17 -15.86
C ASP A 431 5.37 7.04 -16.75
N TYR A 432 6.27 6.11 -17.11
CA TYR A 432 5.96 5.03 -18.05
C TYR A 432 4.75 4.18 -17.62
N GLY A 433 4.67 3.84 -16.32
CA GLY A 433 3.56 3.04 -15.80
C GLY A 433 2.23 3.78 -15.90
N LEU A 434 2.22 5.06 -15.54
CA LEU A 434 1.04 5.89 -15.72
C LEU A 434 0.59 5.94 -17.18
N HIS A 435 1.51 6.10 -18.13
CA HIS A 435 1.18 6.09 -19.56
C HIS A 435 0.51 4.78 -19.99
N GLU A 436 0.99 3.63 -19.52
CA GLU A 436 0.36 2.33 -19.80
C GLU A 436 -1.05 2.21 -19.20
N ALA A 437 -1.35 2.90 -18.10
CA ALA A 437 -2.65 2.87 -17.44
C ALA A 437 -3.68 3.81 -18.07
N MET A 438 -3.25 4.75 -18.93
CA MET A 438 -4.13 5.77 -19.51
C MET A 438 -5.31 5.25 -20.34
N PRO A 439 -5.23 4.14 -21.08
CA PRO A 439 -6.41 3.57 -21.74
C PRO A 439 -7.54 3.25 -20.76
N SER A 440 -7.20 2.71 -19.59
CA SER A 440 -8.16 2.41 -18.52
C SER A 440 -8.77 3.68 -17.92
N VAL A 441 -7.95 4.70 -17.65
CA VAL A 441 -8.42 6.00 -17.13
C VAL A 441 -9.32 6.70 -18.15
N LYS A 442 -9.00 6.63 -19.44
CA LYS A 442 -9.87 7.13 -20.52
C LYS A 442 -11.26 6.52 -20.46
N VAL A 443 -11.35 5.20 -20.32
CA VAL A 443 -12.64 4.50 -20.22
C VAL A 443 -13.46 5.05 -19.05
N GLN A 444 -12.84 5.30 -17.90
CA GLN A 444 -13.54 5.89 -16.76
C GLN A 444 -14.03 7.32 -17.05
N LEU A 445 -13.20 8.14 -17.69
CA LEU A 445 -13.58 9.52 -18.03
C LEU A 445 -14.71 9.57 -19.06
N TYR A 446 -14.78 8.63 -20.00
CA TYR A 446 -15.90 8.52 -20.93
C TYR A 446 -17.24 8.27 -20.22
N MET A 447 -17.24 7.61 -19.05
CA MET A 447 -18.46 7.38 -18.27
C MET A 447 -19.11 8.67 -17.77
N LEU A 448 -18.38 9.79 -17.72
CA LEU A 448 -18.94 11.11 -17.38
C LEU A 448 -20.08 11.49 -18.33
N TRP A 449 -19.98 11.09 -19.60
CA TRP A 449 -20.96 11.37 -20.65
C TRP A 449 -21.98 10.25 -20.85
N SER A 450 -21.96 9.22 -19.98
CA SER A 450 -22.99 8.19 -20.01
C SER A 450 -24.36 8.80 -19.68
N GLY A 451 -25.42 8.29 -20.31
CA GLY A 451 -26.78 8.77 -20.05
C GLY A 451 -27.14 8.72 -18.56
N CYS A 452 -26.64 7.73 -17.81
CA CYS A 452 -26.82 7.64 -16.36
C CYS A 452 -26.24 8.85 -15.63
N VAL A 453 -24.95 9.16 -15.84
CA VAL A 453 -24.28 10.25 -15.12
C VAL A 453 -24.82 11.61 -15.57
N VAL A 454 -25.06 11.78 -16.88
CA VAL A 454 -25.65 13.01 -17.43
C VAL A 454 -27.05 13.26 -16.90
N ASN A 455 -27.91 12.24 -16.81
CA ASN A 455 -29.24 12.38 -16.24
C ASN A 455 -29.20 12.72 -14.75
N VAL A 456 -28.20 12.26 -14.00
CA VAL A 456 -28.07 12.63 -12.59
C VAL A 456 -27.54 14.06 -12.42
N ILE A 457 -26.61 14.50 -13.28
CA ILE A 457 -26.08 15.87 -13.28
C ILE A 457 -27.13 16.89 -13.74
N LEU A 458 -27.89 16.58 -14.81
CA LEU A 458 -28.84 17.49 -15.46
C LEU A 458 -30.30 17.25 -15.06
N GLY A 459 -30.65 16.12 -14.47
CA GLY A 459 -32.03 15.73 -14.21
C GLY A 459 -32.76 16.66 -13.25
N ILE A 460 -32.04 17.34 -12.34
CA ILE A 460 -32.63 18.39 -11.49
C ILE A 460 -33.08 19.59 -12.33
N LEU A 461 -32.33 19.97 -13.38
CA LEU A 461 -32.71 21.09 -14.26
C LEU A 461 -33.98 20.78 -15.07
N PHE A 462 -34.22 19.53 -15.43
CA PHE A 462 -35.41 19.14 -16.19
C PHE A 462 -36.67 18.96 -15.33
N ILE A 463 -36.53 18.58 -14.05
CA ILE A 463 -37.68 18.46 -13.13
C ILE A 463 -38.36 19.81 -12.88
N TYR A 464 -37.59 20.91 -12.84
CA TYR A 464 -38.16 22.26 -12.66
C TYR A 464 -38.71 22.91 -13.94
N THR A 465 -38.58 22.26 -15.10
CA THR A 465 -39.13 22.78 -16.37
C THR A 465 -40.46 22.14 -16.78
N VAL A 466 -40.99 21.24 -15.95
CA VAL A 466 -42.29 20.59 -16.18
C VAL A 466 -43.17 20.80 -14.94
N GLU A 467 -43.55 22.04 -14.68
CA GLU A 467 -44.85 22.33 -14.06
C GLU A 467 -45.74 22.96 -15.15
N PRO A 468 -46.98 22.45 -15.35
CA PRO A 468 -47.90 22.93 -16.38
C PRO A 468 -48.44 24.35 -16.13
#